data_AF-A0A8T7CQ42-F1
#
_entry.id   AF-A0A8T7CQ42-F1
#
_cell.length_a   1.000
_cell.length_b   1.000
_cell.length_c   1.000
_cell.angle_alpha   90.00
_cell.angle_beta   90.00
_cell.angle_gamma   90.00
#
_symmetry.space_group_name_H-M   'P 1'
#
loop_
_entity.id
_entity.type
_entity.pdbx_description
1 polymer ?
#
loop_
_entity_poly.entity_id
_entity_poly.type
_entity_poly.pdbx_seq_one_letter_code
_entity_poly.pdbx_strand_id
1 'polypeptide(L)'
;HLDDWVAWAYANGIDERVIAFLRFRPELLFDFDPAHNPVAFPSPRSWEFAHRGLQKFGDNPELLLGALQACVGPAAGIELKAFVDNLDNMPDIDAIMRGEDINVPKEIDLQYAVAAALVGRAIRAKGEGNSQEVWGHILDYARSFPQREMGVMLVSDMHRAVGEEMFSVPQFADWAKAIADVMLYNSN
;
A
#
# COMPACT_ATOMS: atom_id res chain seq x y z
N HIS A 1 4.61 -14.46 4.24
CA HIS A 1 5.08 -13.58 5.33
C HIS A 1 4.64 -12.14 5.14
N LEU A 2 5.11 -11.41 4.11
CA LEU A 2 4.67 -10.02 3.89
C LEU A 2 3.18 -9.92 3.54
N ASP A 3 2.71 -10.72 2.58
CA ASP A 3 1.29 -10.70 2.18
C ASP A 3 0.35 -10.98 3.37
N ASP A 4 0.72 -11.91 4.24
CA ASP A 4 -0.04 -12.24 5.45
C ASP A 4 -0.08 -11.06 6.43
N TRP A 5 1.07 -10.39 6.60
CA TRP A 5 1.15 -9.20 7.45
C TRP A 5 0.35 -8.04 6.88
N VAL A 6 0.40 -7.80 5.56
CA VAL A 6 -0.37 -6.76 4.87
C VAL A 6 -1.87 -7.01 5.01
N ALA A 7 -2.33 -8.24 4.80
CA ALA A 7 -3.73 -8.61 4.99
C ALA A 7 -4.18 -8.38 6.45
N TRP A 8 -3.36 -8.79 7.42
CA TRP A 8 -3.61 -8.51 8.84
C TRP A 8 -3.62 -6.99 9.12
N ALA A 9 -2.71 -6.23 8.53
CA ALA A 9 -2.55 -4.80 8.73
C ALA A 9 -3.80 -4.03 8.27
N TYR A 10 -4.33 -4.34 7.08
CA TYR A 10 -5.60 -3.78 6.63
C TYR A 10 -6.76 -4.15 7.54
N ALA A 11 -6.87 -5.42 7.95
CA ALA A 11 -7.93 -5.87 8.84
C ALA A 11 -7.90 -5.22 10.24
N ASN A 12 -6.74 -4.71 10.67
CA ASN A 12 -6.55 -4.04 11.96
C ASN A 12 -6.40 -2.51 11.84
N GLY A 13 -6.67 -1.93 10.67
CA GLY A 13 -6.64 -0.48 10.47
C GLY A 13 -5.26 0.15 10.62
N ILE A 14 -4.20 -0.61 10.33
CA ILE A 14 -2.84 -0.05 10.25
C ILE A 14 -2.80 1.01 9.15
N ASP A 15 -2.05 2.08 9.42
CA ASP A 15 -1.90 3.23 8.52
C ASP A 15 -1.35 2.78 7.16
N GLU A 16 -2.05 3.16 6.09
CA GLU A 16 -1.76 2.79 4.71
C GLU A 16 -0.32 3.16 4.30
N ARG A 17 0.27 4.21 4.92
CA ARG A 17 1.66 4.62 4.67
C ARG A 17 2.68 3.61 5.17
N VAL A 18 2.39 2.92 6.28
CA VAL A 18 3.26 1.85 6.81
C VAL A 18 3.16 0.62 5.90
N ILE A 19 1.95 0.30 5.44
CA ILE A 19 1.71 -0.80 4.52
C ILE A 19 2.44 -0.57 3.20
N ALA A 20 2.32 0.63 2.62
CA ALA A 20 3.01 1.04 1.41
C ALA A 20 4.53 0.97 1.57
N PHE A 21 5.07 1.50 2.68
CA PHE A 21 6.50 1.46 2.96
C PHE A 21 7.03 0.03 3.03
N LEU A 22 6.32 -0.90 3.68
CA LEU A 22 6.75 -2.30 3.78
C LEU A 22 6.52 -3.11 2.50
N ARG A 23 5.58 -2.69 1.64
CA ARG A 23 5.51 -3.20 0.26
C ARG A 23 6.73 -2.74 -0.56
N PHE A 24 7.19 -1.51 -0.35
CA PHE A 24 8.37 -0.95 -1.02
C PHE A 24 9.71 -1.50 -0.48
N ARG A 25 9.82 -1.69 0.84
CA ARG A 25 10.99 -2.22 1.56
C ARG A 25 10.64 -3.50 2.33
N PRO A 26 10.33 -4.61 1.62
CA PRO A 26 9.81 -5.84 2.23
C PRO A 26 10.77 -6.49 3.23
N GLU A 27 12.07 -6.31 3.04
CA GLU A 27 13.11 -6.79 3.94
C GLU A 27 13.03 -6.15 5.33
N LEU A 28 12.47 -4.94 5.44
CA LEU A 28 12.31 -4.25 6.72
C LEU A 28 11.10 -4.73 7.52
N LEU A 29 10.31 -5.69 7.04
CA LEU A 29 9.25 -6.29 7.88
C LEU A 29 9.85 -6.92 9.15
N PHE A 30 11.02 -7.54 9.01
CA PHE A 30 11.79 -8.08 10.12
C PHE A 30 13.29 -7.98 9.80
N ASP A 31 14.00 -7.17 10.57
CA ASP A 31 15.45 -7.00 10.44
C ASP A 31 16.04 -6.90 11.86
N PHE A 32 16.73 -7.95 12.29
CA PHE A 32 17.32 -8.02 13.62
C PHE A 32 18.72 -8.59 13.55
N ASP A 33 19.69 -7.79 13.99
CA ASP A 33 21.07 -8.21 14.14
C ASP A 33 21.45 -8.26 15.63
N PRO A 34 21.60 -9.46 16.22
CA PRO A 34 21.97 -9.61 17.63
C PRO A 34 23.40 -9.11 17.93
N ALA A 35 24.29 -9.04 16.94
CA ALA A 35 25.65 -8.58 17.14
C ALA A 35 25.70 -7.09 17.54
N HIS A 36 24.69 -6.32 17.14
CA HIS A 36 24.58 -4.89 17.43
C HIS A 36 23.79 -4.58 18.71
N ASN A 37 23.21 -5.59 19.38
CA ASN A 37 22.38 -5.45 20.59
C ASN A 37 21.42 -4.23 20.58
N PRO A 38 20.56 -4.10 19.54
CA PRO A 38 19.76 -2.89 19.34
C PRO A 38 18.63 -2.77 20.36
N VAL A 39 18.36 -1.54 20.79
CA VAL A 39 17.21 -1.22 21.68
C VAL A 39 15.88 -1.23 20.91
N ALA A 40 15.90 -0.91 19.62
CA ALA A 40 14.76 -0.93 18.73
C ALA A 40 15.18 -1.42 17.34
N PHE A 41 14.33 -2.22 16.70
CA PHE A 41 14.59 -2.84 15.40
C PHE A 41 13.29 -3.18 14.66
N PRO A 42 13.31 -3.35 13.32
CA PRO A 42 12.12 -3.71 12.58
C PRO A 42 11.61 -5.12 12.89
N SER A 43 10.31 -5.20 13.16
CA SER A 43 9.57 -6.44 13.41
C SER A 43 8.07 -6.14 13.19
N PRO A 44 7.22 -7.16 12.93
CA PRO A 44 5.78 -6.95 12.78
C PRO A 44 5.15 -6.12 13.91
N ARG A 45 5.62 -6.32 15.15
CA ARG A 45 5.14 -5.62 16.34
C ARG A 45 5.65 -4.18 16.44
N SER A 46 6.91 -3.91 16.08
CA SER A 46 7.42 -2.54 16.09
C SER A 46 6.80 -1.67 15.00
N TRP A 47 6.36 -2.25 13.88
CA TRP A 47 5.59 -1.53 12.86
C TRP A 47 4.20 -1.12 13.34
N GLU A 48 3.55 -1.91 14.18
CA GLU A 48 2.31 -1.50 14.88
C GLU A 48 2.58 -0.28 15.79
N PHE A 49 3.77 -0.20 16.40
CA PHE A 49 4.15 0.94 17.24
C PHE A 49 4.43 2.17 16.38
N ALA A 50 5.11 2.01 15.23
CA ALA A 50 5.37 3.07 14.27
C ALA A 50 4.06 3.66 13.71
N HIS A 51 3.06 2.81 13.40
CA HIS A 51 1.70 3.25 13.05
C HIS A 51 1.12 4.19 14.12
N ARG A 52 1.17 3.80 15.40
CA ARG A 52 0.70 4.67 16.50
C ARG A 52 1.51 5.96 16.61
N GLY A 53 2.81 5.90 16.32
CA GLY A 53 3.68 7.07 16.22
C GLY A 53 3.22 8.05 15.15
N LEU A 54 2.92 7.55 13.94
CA LEU A 54 2.36 8.35 12.84
C LEU A 54 1.02 9.00 13.20
N GLN A 55 0.12 8.25 13.82
CA GLN A 55 -1.19 8.77 14.23
C GLN A 55 -1.08 9.85 15.33
N LYS A 56 -0.12 9.70 16.25
CA LYS A 56 0.05 10.64 17.36
C LYS A 56 0.86 11.88 16.99
N PHE A 57 1.86 11.74 16.13
CA PHE A 57 2.87 12.77 15.86
C PHE A 57 2.93 13.20 14.39
N GLY A 58 1.99 12.74 13.54
CA GLY A 58 1.95 13.08 12.11
C GLY A 58 2.03 14.59 11.83
N ASP A 59 1.31 15.38 12.63
CA ASP A 59 1.29 16.84 12.52
C ASP A 59 2.44 17.54 13.28
N ASN A 60 3.39 16.77 13.85
CA ASN A 60 4.52 17.29 14.62
C ASN A 60 5.85 16.74 14.05
N PRO A 61 6.34 17.28 12.92
CA PRO A 61 7.52 16.75 12.23
C PRO A 61 8.77 16.64 13.12
N GLU A 62 8.94 17.58 14.06
CA GLU A 62 10.06 17.61 15.02
C GLU A 62 10.06 16.40 15.97
N LEU A 63 8.89 15.85 16.30
CA LEU A 63 8.73 14.70 17.20
C LEU A 63 8.60 13.38 16.45
N LEU A 64 8.10 13.43 15.21
CA LEU A 64 7.77 12.23 14.44
C LEU A 64 9.00 11.36 14.19
N LEU A 65 10.11 11.94 13.73
CA LEU A 65 11.31 11.17 13.42
C LEU A 65 11.81 10.39 14.65
N GLY A 66 11.94 11.06 15.80
CA GLY A 66 12.38 10.41 17.04
C GLY A 66 11.42 9.30 17.50
N ALA A 67 10.11 9.51 17.35
CA ALA A 67 9.11 8.50 17.67
C ALA A 67 9.22 7.26 16.77
N LEU A 68 9.42 7.44 15.46
CA LEU A 68 9.59 6.32 14.52
C LEU A 68 10.89 5.55 14.82
N GLN A 69 12.00 6.25 15.04
CA GLN A 69 13.28 5.63 15.38
C GLN A 69 13.22 4.84 16.70
N ALA A 70 12.47 5.32 17.69
CA ALA A 70 12.25 4.60 18.94
C ALA A 70 11.42 3.31 18.76
N CYS A 71 10.64 3.19 17.68
CA CYS A 71 9.85 2.01 17.37
C CYS A 71 10.65 0.98 16.57
N VAL A 72 11.17 1.39 15.40
CA VAL A 72 11.73 0.47 14.40
C VAL A 72 13.25 0.58 14.25
N GLY A 73 13.89 1.39 15.10
CA GLY A 73 15.32 1.64 15.07
C GLY A 73 15.72 2.82 14.17
N PRO A 74 16.98 3.31 14.29
CA PRO A 74 17.39 4.57 13.69
C PRO A 74 17.31 4.61 12.17
N ALA A 75 17.76 3.55 11.49
CA ALA A 75 17.81 3.49 10.02
C ALA A 75 16.41 3.40 9.41
N ALA A 76 15.63 2.38 9.80
CA ALA A 76 14.26 2.20 9.31
C ALA A 76 13.35 3.38 9.64
N GLY A 77 13.53 4.03 10.79
CA GLY A 77 12.77 5.23 11.16
C GLY A 77 13.06 6.43 10.24
N ILE A 78 14.31 6.62 9.82
CA ILE A 78 14.69 7.66 8.84
C ILE A 78 14.08 7.33 7.47
N GLU A 79 14.20 6.08 7.01
CA GLU A 79 13.66 5.66 5.72
C GLU A 79 12.14 5.80 5.66
N LEU A 80 11.41 5.39 6.72
CA LEU A 80 9.96 5.58 6.79
C LEU A 80 9.58 7.08 6.80
N LYS A 81 10.30 7.91 7.55
CA LYS A 81 10.02 9.36 7.58
C LYS A 81 10.21 10.00 6.20
N ALA A 82 11.31 9.68 5.53
CA ALA A 82 11.58 10.17 4.19
C ALA A 82 10.52 9.69 3.17
N PHE A 83 10.09 8.43 3.28
CA PHE A 83 9.00 7.90 2.46
C PHE A 83 7.70 8.66 2.70
N VAL A 84 7.32 8.89 3.97
CA VAL A 84 6.10 9.63 4.33
C VAL A 84 6.15 11.08 3.83
N ASP A 85 7.31 11.74 3.92
CA ASP A 85 7.49 13.11 3.43
C ASP A 85 7.39 13.21 1.91
N ASN A 86 7.74 12.14 1.19
CA ASN A 86 7.62 12.11 -0.28
C ASN A 86 6.15 12.01 -0.74
N LEU A 87 5.21 11.67 0.15
CA LEU A 87 3.80 11.44 -0.22
C LEU A 87 3.05 12.71 -0.61
N ASP A 88 3.63 13.90 -0.38
CA ASP A 88 3.09 15.16 -0.90
C ASP A 88 2.97 15.17 -2.44
N ASN A 89 3.68 14.27 -3.13
CA ASN A 89 3.63 14.09 -4.58
C ASN A 89 2.58 13.06 -5.05
N MET A 90 1.76 12.54 -4.14
CA MET A 90 0.72 11.57 -4.52
C MET A 90 -0.33 12.20 -5.44
N PRO A 91 -0.84 11.43 -6.43
CA PRO A 91 -1.96 11.87 -7.25
C PRO A 91 -3.25 11.96 -6.42
N ASP A 92 -4.25 12.67 -6.96
CA ASP A 92 -5.57 12.77 -6.32
C ASP A 92 -6.28 11.40 -6.31
N ILE A 93 -6.23 10.73 -5.16
CA ILE A 93 -6.87 9.44 -4.94
C ILE A 93 -8.39 9.56 -5.08
N ASP A 94 -8.99 10.68 -4.66
CA ASP A 94 -10.43 10.90 -4.80
C ASP A 94 -10.84 11.05 -6.26
N ALA A 95 -10.00 11.65 -7.11
CA ALA A 95 -10.22 11.69 -8.56
C ALA A 95 -10.21 10.28 -9.18
N ILE A 96 -9.28 9.41 -8.75
CA ILE A 96 -9.28 8.00 -9.18
C ILE A 96 -10.59 7.32 -8.76
N MET A 97 -11.10 7.57 -7.54
CA MET A 97 -12.37 7.00 -7.08
C MET A 97 -13.59 7.49 -7.87
N ARG A 98 -13.49 8.65 -8.52
CA ARG A 98 -14.53 9.19 -9.42
C ARG A 98 -14.38 8.71 -10.87
N GLY A 99 -13.39 7.88 -11.17
CA GLY A 99 -13.14 7.36 -12.52
C GLY A 99 -12.48 8.38 -13.46
N GLU A 100 -11.83 9.41 -12.91
CA GLU A 100 -11.08 10.38 -13.71
C GLU A 100 -9.78 9.76 -14.26
N ASP A 101 -9.33 10.27 -15.41
CA ASP A 101 -8.07 9.83 -16.03
C ASP A 101 -6.87 10.48 -15.30
N ILE A 102 -6.31 9.71 -14.36
CA ILE A 102 -5.18 10.11 -13.53
C ILE A 102 -3.94 9.33 -13.94
N ASN A 103 -2.84 10.04 -14.19
CA ASN A 103 -1.58 9.42 -14.55
C ASN A 103 -0.97 8.69 -13.34
N VAL A 104 -0.47 7.48 -13.59
CA VAL A 104 0.32 6.75 -12.60
C VAL A 104 1.65 7.46 -12.37
N PRO A 105 2.06 7.69 -11.10
CA PRO A 105 3.37 8.26 -10.78
C PRO A 105 4.52 7.45 -11.38
N LYS A 106 5.63 8.12 -11.72
CA LYS A 106 6.81 7.45 -12.27
C LYS A 106 7.63 6.77 -11.18
N GLU A 107 7.61 7.34 -9.99
CA GLU A 107 8.35 6.94 -8.82
C GLU A 107 7.70 5.68 -8.21
N ILE A 108 8.51 4.65 -7.97
CA ILE A 108 8.03 3.32 -7.54
C ILE A 108 7.45 3.37 -6.12
N ASP A 109 8.07 4.14 -5.23
CA ASP A 109 7.60 4.35 -3.86
C ASP A 109 6.20 5.00 -3.83
N LEU A 110 5.94 6.00 -4.69
CA LEU A 110 4.62 6.59 -4.87
C LEU A 110 3.61 5.61 -5.47
N GLN A 111 4.02 4.72 -6.38
CA GLN A 111 3.13 3.67 -6.89
C GLN A 111 2.66 2.73 -5.77
N TYR A 112 3.54 2.35 -4.85
CA TYR A 112 3.15 1.57 -3.66
C TYR A 112 2.22 2.35 -2.73
N ALA A 113 2.46 3.66 -2.54
CA ALA A 113 1.59 4.52 -1.74
C ALA A 113 0.18 4.64 -2.35
N VAL A 114 0.10 4.85 -3.66
CA VAL A 114 -1.18 4.86 -4.39
C VAL A 114 -1.89 3.53 -4.25
N ALA A 115 -1.21 2.41 -4.48
CA ALA A 115 -1.83 1.09 -4.35
C ALA A 115 -2.40 0.87 -2.94
N ALA A 116 -1.63 1.19 -1.89
CA ALA A 116 -2.10 1.02 -0.51
C ALA A 116 -3.30 1.91 -0.18
N ALA A 117 -3.28 3.17 -0.65
CA ALA A 117 -4.40 4.09 -0.49
C ALA A 117 -5.66 3.60 -1.19
N LEU A 118 -5.54 3.07 -2.42
CA LEU A 118 -6.67 2.53 -3.18
C LEU A 118 -7.28 1.29 -2.49
N VAL A 119 -6.47 0.39 -1.92
CA VAL A 119 -6.99 -0.74 -1.13
C VAL A 119 -7.75 -0.23 0.10
N GLY A 120 -7.22 0.76 0.81
CA GLY A 120 -7.92 1.40 1.92
C GLY A 120 -9.28 2.00 1.52
N ARG A 121 -9.36 2.63 0.34
CA ARG A 121 -10.61 3.13 -0.24
C ARG A 121 -11.58 2.00 -0.59
N ALA A 122 -11.08 0.90 -1.17
CA ALA A 122 -11.89 -0.27 -1.49
C ALA A 122 -12.54 -0.89 -0.24
N ILE A 123 -11.81 -0.94 0.87
CA ILE A 123 -12.33 -1.42 2.17
C ILE A 123 -13.44 -0.49 2.68
N ARG A 124 -13.22 0.83 2.67
CA ARG A 124 -14.22 1.82 3.12
C ARG A 124 -15.51 1.74 2.30
N ALA A 125 -15.38 1.63 0.97
CA ALA A 125 -16.52 1.53 0.07
C ALA A 125 -17.43 0.32 0.33
N LYS A 126 -16.91 -0.76 0.93
CA LYS A 126 -17.71 -1.93 1.36
C LYS A 126 -18.76 -1.56 2.41
N GLY A 127 -18.46 -0.59 3.27
CA GLY A 127 -19.40 -0.09 4.29
C GLY A 127 -20.37 0.98 3.81
N GLU A 128 -20.11 1.60 2.65
CA GLU A 128 -20.81 2.80 2.17
C GLU A 128 -21.83 2.53 1.05
N GLY A 129 -21.88 1.31 0.52
CA GLY A 129 -22.86 0.90 -0.51
C GLY A 129 -22.53 1.36 -1.94
N ASN A 130 -21.37 1.96 -2.17
CA ASN A 130 -20.83 2.37 -3.47
C ASN A 130 -19.70 1.45 -3.97
N SER A 131 -19.60 0.23 -3.42
CA SER A 131 -18.44 -0.64 -3.60
C SER A 131 -18.20 -1.05 -5.05
N GLN A 132 -19.25 -1.34 -5.82
CA GLN A 132 -19.09 -1.76 -7.22
C GLN A 132 -18.48 -0.67 -8.11
N GLU A 133 -18.89 0.58 -7.93
CA GLU A 133 -18.35 1.72 -8.67
C GLU A 133 -16.88 1.96 -8.30
N VAL A 134 -16.60 2.05 -7.00
CA VAL A 134 -15.24 2.28 -6.48
C VAL A 134 -14.28 1.17 -6.91
N TRP A 135 -14.66 -0.10 -6.75
CA TRP A 135 -13.82 -1.23 -7.16
C TRP A 135 -13.61 -1.26 -8.67
N GLY A 136 -14.62 -0.88 -9.45
CA GLY A 136 -14.52 -0.75 -10.91
C GLY A 136 -13.45 0.26 -11.31
N HIS A 137 -13.50 1.47 -10.73
CA HIS A 137 -12.51 2.50 -11.01
C HIS A 137 -11.09 2.11 -10.56
N ILE A 138 -10.95 1.40 -9.43
CA ILE A 138 -9.65 0.86 -8.99
C ILE A 138 -9.11 -0.17 -9.99
N LEU A 139 -9.95 -1.08 -10.49
CA LEU A 139 -9.57 -2.09 -11.49
C LEU A 139 -9.16 -1.44 -12.81
N ASP A 140 -9.86 -0.39 -13.23
CA ASP A 140 -9.49 0.40 -14.40
C ASP A 140 -8.11 1.04 -14.22
N TYR A 141 -7.89 1.71 -13.09
CA TYR A 141 -6.60 2.32 -12.76
C TYR A 141 -5.48 1.28 -12.63
N ALA A 142 -5.78 0.07 -12.14
CA ALA A 142 -4.81 -1.02 -12.03
C ALA A 142 -4.24 -1.45 -13.39
N ARG A 143 -4.97 -1.24 -14.49
CA ARG A 143 -4.48 -1.49 -15.87
C ARG A 143 -3.50 -0.43 -16.36
N SER A 144 -3.53 0.76 -15.77
CA SER A 144 -2.69 1.90 -16.17
C SER A 144 -1.28 1.85 -15.59
N PHE A 145 -0.98 0.92 -14.66
CA PHE A 145 0.37 0.79 -14.10
C PHE A 145 1.38 0.40 -15.18
N PRO A 146 2.54 1.12 -15.28
CA PRO A 146 3.58 0.78 -16.26
C PRO A 146 4.16 -0.62 -16.04
N GLN A 147 4.33 -1.00 -14.76
CA GLN A 147 4.79 -2.32 -14.35
C GLN A 147 3.58 -3.15 -13.94
N ARG A 148 3.37 -4.29 -14.59
CA ARG A 148 2.15 -5.10 -14.38
C ARG A 148 2.09 -5.73 -13.01
N GLU A 149 3.26 -6.06 -12.47
CA GLU A 149 3.42 -6.61 -11.13
C GLU A 149 2.78 -5.69 -10.09
N MET A 150 2.82 -4.37 -10.31
CA MET A 150 2.18 -3.39 -9.43
C MET A 150 0.65 -3.46 -9.50
N GLY A 151 0.09 -3.54 -10.72
CA GLY A 151 -1.35 -3.72 -10.91
C GLY A 151 -1.85 -5.06 -10.35
N VAL A 152 -1.10 -6.15 -10.54
CA VAL A 152 -1.39 -7.47 -9.96
C VAL A 152 -1.31 -7.44 -8.43
N MET A 153 -0.31 -6.76 -7.87
CA MET A 153 -0.17 -6.58 -6.42
C MET A 153 -1.38 -5.83 -5.84
N LEU A 154 -1.75 -4.69 -6.43
CA LEU A 154 -2.93 -3.92 -6.03
C LEU A 154 -4.21 -4.79 -6.04
N VAL A 155 -4.47 -5.49 -7.14
CA VAL A 155 -5.68 -6.33 -7.27
C VAL A 155 -5.65 -7.51 -6.30
N SER A 156 -4.47 -8.10 -6.04
CA SER A 156 -4.32 -9.18 -5.07
C SER A 156 -4.55 -8.71 -3.64
N ASP A 157 -4.07 -7.53 -3.28
CA ASP A 157 -4.29 -6.93 -1.96
C ASP A 157 -5.74 -6.51 -1.78
N MET A 158 -6.34 -5.93 -2.82
CA MET A 158 -7.77 -5.64 -2.84
C MET A 158 -8.59 -6.91 -2.61
N HIS A 159 -8.31 -8.00 -3.34
CA HIS A 159 -9.00 -9.28 -3.16
C HIS A 159 -8.88 -9.82 -1.73
N ARG A 160 -7.67 -9.80 -1.14
CA ARG A 160 -7.49 -10.23 0.26
C ARG A 160 -8.26 -9.36 1.25
N ALA A 161 -8.40 -8.07 0.96
CA ALA A 161 -9.04 -7.11 1.84
C ALA A 161 -10.58 -7.09 1.73
N VAL A 162 -11.14 -7.17 0.52
CA VAL A 162 -12.59 -7.03 0.29
C VAL A 162 -13.30 -8.35 -0.06
N GLY A 163 -12.55 -9.40 -0.42
CA GLY A 163 -13.06 -10.73 -0.75
C GLY A 163 -13.51 -10.87 -2.22
N GLU A 164 -14.12 -12.01 -2.54
CA GLU A 164 -14.47 -12.42 -3.91
C GLU A 164 -15.56 -11.55 -4.57
N GLU A 165 -16.28 -10.74 -3.80
CA GLU A 165 -17.35 -9.86 -4.31
C GLU A 165 -16.84 -8.92 -5.41
N MET A 166 -15.57 -8.51 -5.37
CA MET A 166 -14.96 -7.67 -6.39
C MET A 166 -14.92 -8.34 -7.78
N PHE A 167 -14.94 -9.67 -7.85
CA PHE A 167 -14.95 -10.40 -9.13
C PHE A 167 -16.26 -10.27 -9.89
N SER A 168 -17.33 -9.81 -9.21
CA SER A 168 -18.63 -9.54 -9.85
C SER A 168 -18.67 -8.24 -10.65
N VAL A 169 -17.67 -7.36 -10.46
CA VAL A 169 -17.59 -6.07 -11.14
C VAL A 169 -17.10 -6.29 -12.58
N PRO A 170 -17.77 -5.74 -13.63
CA PRO A 170 -17.43 -5.99 -15.03
C PRO A 170 -15.96 -5.73 -15.39
N GLN A 171 -15.39 -4.68 -14.81
CA GLN A 171 -13.99 -4.26 -15.00
C GLN A 171 -12.98 -5.34 -14.61
N PHE A 172 -13.36 -6.29 -13.74
CA PHE A 172 -12.47 -7.38 -13.36
C PHE A 172 -12.16 -8.30 -14.55
N ALA A 173 -13.17 -8.61 -15.37
CA ALA A 173 -12.99 -9.41 -16.57
C ALA A 173 -12.07 -8.71 -17.60
N ASP A 174 -12.26 -7.41 -17.77
CA ASP A 174 -11.43 -6.59 -18.66
C ASP A 174 -9.98 -6.49 -18.17
N TRP A 175 -9.78 -6.31 -16.87
CA TRP A 175 -8.45 -6.35 -16.23
C TRP A 175 -7.79 -7.71 -16.41
N ALA A 176 -8.48 -8.81 -16.08
CA ALA A 176 -7.92 -10.15 -16.16
C ALA A 176 -7.52 -10.52 -17.60
N LYS A 177 -8.35 -10.15 -18.58
CA LYS A 177 -8.04 -10.33 -20.00
C LYS A 177 -6.79 -9.55 -20.42
N ALA A 178 -6.70 -8.27 -20.01
CA ALA A 178 -5.54 -7.44 -20.33
C ALA A 178 -4.23 -8.01 -19.76
N ILE A 179 -4.27 -8.64 -18.58
CA ILE A 179 -3.09 -9.31 -18.01
C ILE A 179 -2.76 -10.61 -18.76
N ALA A 180 -3.77 -11.42 -19.09
CA ALA A 180 -3.58 -12.70 -19.79
C ALA A 180 -3.02 -12.52 -21.21
N ASP A 181 -3.56 -11.58 -21.99
CA ASP A 181 -3.17 -11.35 -23.38
C ASP A 181 -1.67 -11.06 -23.50
N VAL A 182 -1.06 -10.43 -22.49
CA VAL A 182 0.37 -10.12 -22.57
C VAL A 182 1.28 -11.20 -22.00
N MET A 183 0.81 -12.05 -21.08
CA MET A 183 1.56 -13.26 -20.71
C MET A 183 1.77 -14.18 -21.92
N LEU A 184 0.76 -14.27 -22.80
CA LEU A 184 0.84 -15.03 -24.05
C LEU A 184 1.80 -14.39 -25.07
N TYR A 185 1.89 -13.06 -25.11
CA TYR A 185 2.79 -12.36 -26.05
C TYR A 185 4.26 -12.43 -25.63
N ASN A 186 4.56 -12.37 -24.32
CA ASN A 186 5.94 -12.48 -23.79
C ASN A 186 6.48 -13.92 -23.77
N SER A 187 5.65 -14.90 -24.13
CA SER A 187 6.01 -16.33 -24.19
C SER A 187 6.36 -16.78 -25.62
N ASN A 188 6.30 -15.88 -26.60
CA ASN A 188 6.67 -16.09 -28.01
C ASN A 188 7.87 -15.22 -28.39
#